data_AF-A0A4R2L1Y0-F1
#
_entry.id   AF-A0A4R2L1Y0-F1
#
_cell.length_a   1.000
_cell.length_b   1.000
_cell.length_c   1.000
_cell.angle_alpha   90.00
_cell.angle_beta   90.00
_cell.angle_gamma   90.00
#
_symmetry.space_group_name_H-M   'P 1'
#
loop_
_entity.id
_entity.type
_entity.pdbx_description
1 polymer ?
#
loop_
_entity_poly.entity_id
_entity_poly.type
_entity_poly.pdbx_seq_one_letter_code
_entity_poly.pdbx_strand_id
1 'polypeptide(L)'
;MPGRFFALVGPSGVGKDTLLAAVQARRPDLHIARRVITRPPGAGGERFDAVTEAAFEQLLEAGGFALHWRAHGLCYGIPAMIDGVLAEGRDVVFNGSRAVLAEAAARYPGIRVLHVTACPETLARRLAGRGRESDADIAARLGRADYVLPEGLPVTAIANDGPLDEAVAALLAALQPERV
;
A
#
# COMPACT_ATOMS: atom_id res chain seq x y z
N MET A 1 -12.97 -4.31 -20.70
CA MET A 1 -11.51 -4.25 -20.42
C MET A 1 -11.31 -4.65 -18.97
N PRO A 2 -10.21 -5.34 -18.62
CA PRO A 2 -9.91 -5.61 -17.22
C PRO A 2 -9.70 -4.29 -16.45
N GLY A 3 -9.94 -4.33 -15.15
CA GLY A 3 -9.73 -3.22 -14.24
C GLY A 3 -8.24 -2.88 -14.14
N ARG A 4 -7.95 -1.66 -13.66
CA ARG A 4 -6.56 -1.20 -13.49
C ARG A 4 -6.07 -1.58 -12.10
N PHE A 5 -4.80 -1.97 -12.03
CA PHE A 5 -4.16 -2.33 -10.77
C PHE A 5 -3.18 -1.26 -10.31
N PHE A 6 -3.29 -0.85 -9.04
CA PHE A 6 -2.52 0.24 -8.48
C PHE A 6 -1.82 -0.19 -7.18
N ALA A 7 -0.54 0.11 -7.07
CA ALA A 7 0.23 -0.03 -5.84
C ALA A 7 0.36 1.31 -5.13
N LEU A 8 -0.26 1.47 -3.95
CA LEU A 8 0.00 2.62 -3.08
C LEU A 8 1.23 2.32 -2.21
N VAL A 9 2.35 2.99 -2.48
CA VAL A 9 3.61 2.82 -1.75
C VAL A 9 4.04 4.12 -1.11
N GLY A 10 4.87 4.05 -0.07
CA GLY A 10 5.22 5.22 0.72
C GLY A 10 5.93 4.81 2.01
N PRO A 11 6.73 5.68 2.66
CA PRO A 11 7.40 5.33 3.90
C PRO A 11 6.40 5.01 5.00
N SER A 12 6.87 4.37 6.07
CA SER A 12 6.05 4.22 7.28
C SER A 12 5.75 5.61 7.85
N GLY A 13 4.53 5.82 8.37
CA GLY A 13 4.12 7.13 8.90
C GLY A 13 3.62 8.13 7.85
N VAL A 14 3.74 7.85 6.56
CA VAL A 14 3.33 8.79 5.50
C VAL A 14 1.81 8.97 5.36
N GLY A 15 0.99 8.12 5.97
CA GLY A 15 -0.47 8.28 5.98
C GLY A 15 -1.25 7.50 4.92
N LYS A 16 -0.68 6.44 4.33
CA LYS A 16 -1.35 5.59 3.32
C LYS A 16 -2.74 5.11 3.74
N ASP A 17 -2.87 4.55 4.95
CA ASP A 17 -4.14 4.00 5.44
C ASP A 17 -5.22 5.09 5.54
N THR A 18 -4.85 6.29 6.02
CA THR A 18 -5.74 7.45 6.11
C THR A 18 -6.19 7.92 4.72
N LEU A 19 -5.26 7.98 3.76
CA LEU A 19 -5.57 8.35 2.37
C LEU A 19 -6.52 7.34 1.73
N LEU A 20 -6.24 6.04 1.89
CA LEU A 20 -7.08 4.96 1.37
C LEU A 20 -8.49 5.01 1.94
N ALA A 21 -8.64 5.23 3.25
CA ALA A 21 -9.96 5.37 3.88
C ALA A 21 -10.74 6.57 3.32
N ALA A 22 -10.07 7.72 3.16
CA ALA A 22 -10.69 8.94 2.62
C ALA A 22 -11.08 8.78 1.14
N VAL A 23 -10.24 8.11 0.34
CA VAL A 23 -10.55 7.81 -1.06
C VAL A 23 -11.70 6.83 -1.20
N GLN A 24 -11.73 5.75 -0.41
CA GLN A 24 -12.83 4.77 -0.45
C GLN A 24 -14.20 5.43 -0.19
N ALA A 25 -14.24 6.42 0.70
CA ALA A 25 -15.46 7.18 0.98
C ALA A 25 -15.95 8.00 -0.22
N ARG A 26 -15.03 8.42 -1.11
CA ARG A 26 -15.33 9.22 -2.32
C ARG A 26 -15.44 8.37 -3.60
N ARG A 27 -14.83 7.18 -3.61
CA ARG A 27 -14.83 6.19 -4.71
C ARG A 27 -15.23 4.81 -4.17
N PRO A 28 -16.52 4.60 -3.84
CA PRO A 28 -17.00 3.32 -3.31
C PRO A 28 -16.90 2.18 -4.35
N ASP A 29 -16.75 2.52 -5.63
CA ASP A 29 -16.52 1.59 -6.74
C ASP A 29 -15.12 0.96 -6.72
N LEU A 30 -14.13 1.68 -6.18
CA LEU A 30 -12.76 1.23 -6.06
C LEU A 30 -12.65 0.04 -5.10
N HIS A 31 -11.96 -1.01 -5.52
CA HIS A 31 -11.67 -2.14 -4.66
C HIS A 31 -10.32 -1.94 -3.96
N ILE A 32 -10.34 -1.59 -2.67
CA ILE A 32 -9.12 -1.61 -1.86
C ILE A 32 -8.86 -3.04 -1.41
N ALA A 33 -7.78 -3.62 -1.92
CA ALA A 33 -7.39 -5.00 -1.61
C ALA A 33 -7.08 -5.15 -0.12
N ARG A 34 -7.85 -6.01 0.55
CA ARG A 34 -7.63 -6.37 1.94
C ARG A 34 -6.41 -7.29 2.03
N ARG A 35 -5.46 -6.93 2.89
CA ARG A 35 -4.21 -7.69 3.06
C ARG A 35 -4.37 -8.79 4.09
N VAL A 36 -3.66 -9.90 3.89
CA VAL A 36 -3.42 -10.91 4.92
C VAL A 36 -2.07 -10.63 5.54
N ILE A 37 -2.00 -10.50 6.87
CA ILE A 37 -0.78 -10.05 7.56
C ILE A 37 -0.55 -10.89 8.81
N THR A 38 0.70 -11.22 9.13
CA THR A 38 1.06 -11.91 10.39
C THR A 38 1.11 -10.99 11.63
N ARG A 39 0.57 -9.78 11.50
CA ARG A 39 0.47 -8.81 12.59
C ARG A 39 -0.65 -9.24 13.54
N PRO A 40 -0.46 -9.15 14.87
CA PRO A 40 -1.53 -9.46 15.82
C PRO A 40 -2.80 -8.64 15.55
N PRO A 41 -3.99 -9.25 15.71
CA PRO A 41 -5.25 -8.53 15.60
C PRO A 41 -5.31 -7.42 16.67
N GLY A 42 -6.02 -6.33 16.40
CA GLY A 42 -6.18 -5.23 17.37
C GLY A 42 -5.00 -4.25 17.45
N ALA A 43 -3.90 -4.47 16.71
CA ALA A 43 -2.79 -3.52 16.63
C ALA A 43 -3.14 -2.16 15.96
N GLY A 44 -4.39 -1.96 15.54
CA GLY A 44 -4.86 -0.78 14.81
C GLY A 44 -4.28 -0.65 13.40
N GLY A 45 -4.63 0.44 12.72
CA GLY A 45 -4.31 0.68 11.31
C GLY A 45 -5.47 0.33 10.38
N GLU A 46 -5.19 0.09 9.11
CA GLU A 46 -6.19 -0.37 8.14
C GLU A 46 -6.88 -1.70 8.52
N ARG A 47 -7.93 -2.06 7.78
CA ARG A 47 -8.54 -3.40 7.87
C ARG A 47 -7.65 -4.42 7.15
N PHE A 48 -7.27 -5.48 7.85
CA PHE A 48 -6.49 -6.61 7.34
C PHE A 48 -6.97 -7.92 7.97
N ASP A 49 -6.63 -9.05 7.35
CA ASP A 49 -6.86 -10.38 7.90
C ASP A 49 -5.61 -10.83 8.65
N ALA A 50 -5.73 -10.93 9.97
CA ALA A 50 -4.65 -11.37 10.84
C ALA A 50 -4.54 -12.90 10.80
N VAL A 51 -3.34 -13.42 10.54
CA VAL A 51 -3.03 -14.86 10.55
C VAL A 51 -1.75 -15.14 11.33
N THR A 52 -1.54 -16.38 11.75
CA THR A 52 -0.23 -16.80 12.26
C THR A 52 0.75 -16.97 11.11
N GLU A 53 2.06 -17.01 11.39
CA GLU A 53 3.06 -17.32 10.36
C GLU A 53 2.83 -18.70 9.73
N ALA A 54 2.47 -19.71 10.52
CA ALA A 54 2.16 -21.04 10.01
C ALA A 54 0.95 -21.03 9.06
N ALA A 55 -0.12 -20.30 9.40
CA ALA A 55 -1.28 -20.16 8.52
C ALA A 55 -0.97 -19.35 7.26
N PHE A 56 -0.10 -18.34 7.36
CA PHE A 56 0.38 -17.58 6.19
C PHE A 56 1.13 -18.50 5.22
N GLU A 57 2.03 -19.34 5.72
CA GLU A 57 2.79 -20.28 4.90
C GLU A 57 1.87 -21.30 4.20
N GLN A 58 0.88 -21.84 4.92
CA GLN A 58 -0.12 -22.74 4.32
C GLN A 58 -0.90 -22.07 3.18
N LEU A 59 -1.30 -20.80 3.35
CA LEU A 59 -1.96 -20.04 2.29
C LEU A 59 -1.04 -19.80 1.10
N LEU A 60 0.24 -19.55 1.35
CA LEU A 60 1.24 -19.35 0.31
C LEU A 60 1.45 -20.63 -0.52
N GLU A 61 1.66 -21.78 0.14
CA GLU A 61 1.83 -23.09 -0.51
C GLU A 61 0.59 -23.50 -1.32
N ALA A 62 -0.60 -23.10 -0.87
CA ALA A 62 -1.86 -23.32 -1.56
C ALA A 62 -2.11 -22.35 -2.74
N GLY A 63 -1.19 -21.42 -3.04
CA GLY A 63 -1.36 -20.42 -4.10
C GLY A 63 -2.40 -19.35 -3.77
N GLY A 64 -2.68 -19.11 -2.48
CA GLY A 64 -3.71 -18.19 -2.01
C GLY A 64 -3.38 -16.71 -2.22
N PHE A 65 -2.16 -16.37 -2.61
CA PHE A 65 -1.72 -14.99 -2.81
C PHE A 65 -1.42 -14.67 -4.27
N ALA A 66 -1.94 -13.52 -4.70
CA ALA A 66 -1.56 -12.83 -5.91
C ALA A 66 -0.16 -12.23 -5.79
N LEU A 67 0.17 -11.69 -4.62
CA LEU A 67 1.45 -11.07 -4.28
C LEU A 67 1.76 -11.31 -2.82
N HIS A 68 3.03 -11.49 -2.47
CA HIS A 68 3.44 -11.59 -1.06
C HIS A 68 4.83 -10.99 -0.82
N TRP A 69 5.07 -10.50 0.40
CA TRP A 69 6.39 -9.98 0.78
C TRP A 69 6.61 -10.03 2.30
N ARG A 70 7.86 -9.87 2.73
CA ARG A 70 8.23 -9.71 4.14
C ARG A 70 8.70 -8.29 4.41
N ALA A 71 8.26 -7.69 5.52
CA ALA A 71 8.72 -6.38 5.96
C ALA A 71 8.58 -6.22 7.48
N HIS A 72 9.57 -5.62 8.13
CA HIS A 72 9.54 -5.37 9.59
C HIS A 72 9.25 -6.63 10.43
N GLY A 73 9.79 -7.79 10.03
CA GLY A 73 9.55 -9.06 10.72
C GLY A 73 8.15 -9.65 10.53
N LEU A 74 7.33 -9.09 9.64
CA LEU A 74 5.98 -9.56 9.34
C LEU A 74 5.87 -10.03 7.89
N CYS A 75 4.93 -10.93 7.62
CA CYS A 75 4.52 -11.36 6.29
C CYS A 75 3.27 -10.60 5.86
N TYR A 76 3.20 -10.28 4.58
CA TYR A 76 2.08 -9.59 3.95
C TYR A 76 1.71 -10.32 2.66
N GLY A 77 0.42 -10.46 2.43
CA GLY A 77 -0.12 -11.09 1.23
C GLY A 77 -1.32 -10.31 0.68
N ILE A 78 -1.39 -10.21 -0.65
CA ILE A 78 -2.59 -9.80 -1.38
C ILE A 78 -3.27 -11.07 -1.87
N PRO A 79 -4.51 -11.39 -1.45
CA PRO A 79 -5.19 -12.61 -1.88
C PRO A 79 -5.35 -12.70 -3.40
N ALA A 80 -5.21 -13.91 -3.95
CA ALA A 80 -5.37 -14.17 -5.39
C ALA A 80 -6.77 -13.79 -5.93
N MET A 81 -7.78 -13.66 -5.05
CA MET A 81 -9.14 -13.25 -5.40
C MET A 81 -9.22 -11.90 -6.14
N ILE A 82 -8.19 -11.04 -6.02
CA ILE A 82 -8.13 -9.78 -6.75
C ILE A 82 -8.10 -9.98 -8.28
N ASP A 83 -7.65 -11.14 -8.76
CA ASP A 83 -7.62 -11.47 -10.19
C ASP A 83 -9.04 -11.48 -10.77
N GLY A 84 -10.01 -12.02 -10.02
CA GLY A 84 -11.41 -12.00 -10.39
C GLY A 84 -11.99 -10.58 -10.41
N VAL A 85 -11.64 -9.76 -9.42
CA VAL A 85 -12.08 -8.36 -9.33
C VAL A 85 -11.56 -7.54 -10.52
N LEU A 86 -10.30 -7.74 -10.89
CA LEU A 86 -9.71 -7.11 -12.08
C LEU A 86 -10.39 -7.64 -13.36
N ALA A 87 -10.68 -8.93 -13.47
CA ALA A 87 -11.36 -9.50 -14.63
C ALA A 87 -12.79 -8.93 -14.82
N GLU A 88 -13.46 -8.57 -13.74
CA GLU A 88 -14.77 -7.89 -13.75
C GLU A 88 -14.70 -6.42 -14.20
N GLY A 89 -13.50 -5.89 -14.48
CA GLY A 89 -13.32 -4.50 -14.92
C GLY A 89 -13.24 -3.50 -13.77
N ARG A 90 -13.12 -3.95 -12.51
CA ARG A 90 -13.05 -3.08 -11.34
C ARG A 90 -11.62 -2.73 -11.01
N ASP A 91 -11.35 -1.44 -10.80
CA ASP A 91 -10.03 -0.99 -10.37
C ASP A 91 -9.70 -1.50 -8.96
N VAL A 92 -8.47 -1.97 -8.79
CA VAL A 92 -7.96 -2.48 -7.52
C VAL A 92 -6.76 -1.64 -7.07
N VAL A 93 -6.80 -1.16 -5.82
CA VAL A 93 -5.64 -0.52 -5.17
C VAL A 93 -5.22 -1.37 -3.98
N PHE A 94 -3.92 -1.63 -3.82
CA PHE A 94 -3.40 -2.26 -2.61
C PHE A 94 -2.37 -1.37 -1.90
N ASN A 95 -2.34 -1.48 -0.57
CA ASN A 95 -1.34 -0.84 0.27
C ASN A 95 -0.04 -1.66 0.24
N GLY A 96 0.92 -1.25 -0.58
CA GLY A 96 2.10 -2.02 -0.91
C GLY A 96 3.39 -1.60 -0.22
N SER A 97 4.44 -2.37 -0.50
CA SER A 97 5.84 -2.03 -0.24
C SER A 97 6.60 -1.99 -1.57
N ARG A 98 7.69 -1.21 -1.63
CA ARG A 98 8.60 -1.23 -2.80
C ARG A 98 9.13 -2.63 -3.11
N ALA A 99 9.28 -3.48 -2.09
CA ALA A 99 9.81 -4.83 -2.22
C ALA A 99 8.98 -5.75 -3.12
N VAL A 100 7.67 -5.47 -3.28
CA VAL A 100 6.77 -6.30 -4.09
C VAL A 100 6.53 -5.73 -5.49
N LEU A 101 7.03 -4.52 -5.79
CA LEU A 101 6.70 -3.83 -7.04
C LEU A 101 7.21 -4.55 -8.29
N ALA A 102 8.40 -5.15 -8.24
CA ALA A 102 8.95 -5.90 -9.37
C ALA A 102 8.11 -7.16 -9.69
N GLU A 103 7.75 -7.92 -8.65
CA GLU A 103 6.86 -9.08 -8.78
C GLU A 103 5.47 -8.66 -9.28
N ALA A 104 4.93 -7.57 -8.74
CA ALA A 104 3.65 -7.03 -9.15
C ALA A 104 3.65 -6.58 -10.61
N ALA A 105 4.75 -5.99 -11.09
CA ALA A 105 4.92 -5.59 -12.49
C ALA A 105 4.97 -6.79 -13.43
N ALA A 106 5.65 -7.86 -13.01
CA ALA A 106 5.75 -9.10 -13.79
C ALA A 106 4.39 -9.81 -13.89
N ARG A 107 3.62 -9.84 -12.80
CA ARG A 107 2.29 -10.48 -12.76
C ARG A 107 1.20 -9.64 -13.41
N TYR A 108 1.22 -8.32 -13.24
CA TYR A 108 0.21 -7.39 -13.73
C TYR A 108 0.85 -6.33 -14.64
N PRO A 109 1.06 -6.64 -15.93
CA PRO A 109 1.53 -5.66 -16.90
C PRO A 109 0.60 -4.44 -16.92
N GLY A 110 1.19 -3.24 -16.79
CA GLY A 110 0.43 -1.99 -16.72
C GLY A 110 0.03 -1.54 -15.31
N ILE A 111 0.52 -2.21 -14.26
CA ILE A 111 0.42 -1.71 -12.88
C ILE A 111 0.95 -0.28 -12.77
N ARG A 112 0.24 0.55 -12.00
CA ARG A 112 0.61 1.95 -11.74
C ARG A 112 1.00 2.12 -10.27
N VAL A 113 2.05 2.88 -10.02
CA VAL A 113 2.55 3.12 -8.67
C VAL A 113 2.12 4.51 -8.21
N LEU A 114 1.41 4.55 -7.08
CA LEU A 114 1.00 5.76 -6.39
C LEU A 114 1.97 5.96 -5.22
N HIS A 115 2.97 6.81 -5.40
CA HIS A 115 4.05 7.01 -4.43
C HIS A 115 3.74 8.17 -3.51
N VAL A 116 3.30 7.85 -2.30
CA VAL A 116 3.05 8.85 -1.25
C VAL A 116 4.37 9.25 -0.59
N THR A 117 4.62 10.56 -0.53
CA THR A 117 5.81 11.16 0.07
C THR A 117 5.46 12.12 1.18
N ALA A 118 6.40 12.35 2.09
CA ALA A 118 6.38 13.44 3.06
C ALA A 118 7.83 13.75 3.47
N CYS A 119 8.11 14.97 3.90
CA CYS A 119 9.41 15.36 4.39
C CYS A 119 9.78 14.58 5.68
N PRO A 120 11.07 14.36 5.94
CA PRO A 120 11.53 13.63 7.12
C PRO A 120 10.98 14.18 8.43
N GLU A 121 10.85 15.51 8.55
CA GLU A 121 10.33 16.19 9.73
C GLU A 121 8.85 15.85 9.97
N THR A 122 8.05 15.82 8.90
CA THR A 122 6.64 15.41 8.98
C THR A 122 6.51 13.93 9.36
N LEU A 123 7.33 13.06 8.78
CA LEU A 123 7.36 11.64 9.10
C LEU A 123 7.75 11.42 10.57
N ALA A 124 8.80 12.08 11.05
CA ALA A 124 9.26 12.01 12.44
C ALA A 124 8.14 12.42 13.41
N ARG A 125 7.52 13.58 13.18
CA ARG A 125 6.40 14.08 13.98
C ARG A 125 5.23 13.11 14.02
N ARG A 126 4.86 12.52 12.87
CA ARG A 126 3.75 11.56 12.77
C ARG A 126 4.06 10.23 13.44
N LEU A 127 5.30 9.75 13.34
CA LEU A 127 5.73 8.53 14.02
C LEU A 127 5.76 8.73 15.53
N ALA A 128 6.35 9.83 16.02
CA ALA A 128 6.37 10.19 17.43
C ALA A 128 4.95 10.31 18.01
N GLY A 129 4.03 10.94 17.28
CA GLY A 129 2.63 11.10 17.71
C GLY A 129 1.84 9.80 17.86
N ARG A 130 2.34 8.65 17.37
CA ARG A 130 1.68 7.34 17.57
C ARG A 130 1.97 6.75 18.94
N GLY A 131 3.07 7.15 19.59
CA GLY A 131 3.46 6.67 20.92
C GLY A 131 3.84 5.19 20.99
N ARG A 132 4.20 4.55 19.86
CA ARG A 132 4.51 3.10 19.78
C ARG A 132 5.98 2.81 19.48
N GLU A 133 6.76 3.83 19.17
CA GLU A 133 8.13 3.72 18.68
C GLU A 133 9.07 4.57 19.56
N SER A 134 10.27 4.07 19.85
CA SER A 134 11.32 4.87 20.48
C SER A 134 11.96 5.84 19.48
N ASP A 135 12.67 6.87 19.94
CA ASP A 135 13.40 7.79 19.05
C ASP A 135 14.41 7.05 18.16
N ALA A 136 15.03 5.98 18.68
CA ALA A 136 15.92 5.11 17.90
C ALA A 136 15.17 4.35 16.80
N ASP A 137 13.96 3.86 17.07
CA ASP A 137 13.10 3.20 16.07
C ASP A 137 12.65 4.17 14.98
N ILE A 138 12.35 5.43 15.37
CA ILE A 138 11.98 6.49 14.44
C ILE A 138 13.17 6.83 13.53
N ALA A 139 14.35 7.06 14.11
CA ALA A 139 15.56 7.34 13.35
C ALA A 139 15.93 6.20 12.38
N ALA A 140 15.86 4.94 12.84
CA ALA A 140 16.12 3.77 11.99
C ALA A 140 15.11 3.66 10.83
N ARG A 141 13.86 4.07 11.03
CA ARG A 141 12.83 4.08 9.98
C ARG A 141 13.04 5.21 8.97
N LEU A 142 13.47 6.39 9.42
CA LEU A 142 13.80 7.53 8.56
C LEU A 142 15.09 7.27 7.77
N GLY A 143 16.10 6.63 8.37
CA GLY A 143 17.37 6.30 7.70
C GLY A 143 17.27 5.24 6.60
N ARG A 144 16.20 4.45 6.57
CA ARG A 144 15.91 3.49 5.47
C ARG A 144 15.21 4.15 4.27
N ALA A 145 15.15 5.48 4.25
CA ALA A 145 14.50 6.26 3.20
C ALA A 145 15.30 6.37 1.90
N ASP A 146 16.38 5.60 1.69
CA ASP A 146 16.95 5.43 0.35
C ASP A 146 15.91 4.72 -0.56
N TYR A 147 15.27 5.56 -1.36
CA TYR A 147 13.95 5.35 -1.94
C TYR A 147 14.02 5.02 -3.43
N VAL A 148 14.75 3.96 -3.79
CA VAL A 148 14.79 3.55 -5.20
C VAL A 148 13.56 2.68 -5.49
N LEU A 149 12.64 3.22 -6.30
CA LEU A 149 11.58 2.44 -6.94
C LEU A 149 12.15 1.70 -8.15
N PRO A 150 11.60 0.54 -8.53
CA PRO A 150 12.00 -0.12 -9.76
C PRO A 150 11.84 0.81 -10.97
N GLU A 151 12.83 0.83 -11.86
CA GLU A 151 12.76 1.61 -13.09
C GLU A 151 11.68 1.08 -14.04
N GLY A 152 11.18 1.94 -14.93
CA GLY A 152 10.22 1.57 -15.98
C GLY A 152 8.76 1.45 -15.52
N LEU A 153 8.47 1.63 -14.22
CA LEU A 153 7.10 1.68 -13.72
C LEU A 153 6.49 3.08 -13.88
N PRO A 154 5.21 3.20 -14.30
CA PRO A 154 4.48 4.45 -14.23
C PRO A 154 4.29 4.85 -12.76
N VAL A 155 4.95 5.93 -12.33
CA VAL A 155 4.87 6.44 -10.95
C VAL A 155 4.18 7.80 -10.93
N THR A 156 3.19 7.95 -10.06
CA THR A 156 2.59 9.24 -9.70
C THR A 156 2.95 9.58 -8.27
N ALA A 157 3.69 10.67 -8.06
CA ALA A 157 4.04 11.16 -6.74
C ALA A 157 2.86 11.90 -6.09
N ILE A 158 2.61 11.63 -4.81
CA ILE A 158 1.53 12.25 -4.02
C ILE A 158 2.16 12.78 -2.74
N ALA A 159 2.36 14.10 -2.66
CA ALA A 159 2.85 14.74 -1.46
C ALA A 159 1.76 14.72 -0.37
N ASN A 160 2.12 14.29 0.83
CA ASN A 160 1.23 14.27 1.99
C ASN A 160 1.84 15.02 3.18
N ASP A 161 2.48 16.16 2.89
CA ASP A 161 3.03 17.10 3.88
C ASP A 161 1.98 18.06 4.44
N GLY A 162 1.07 18.49 3.57
CA GLY A 162 0.05 19.49 3.85
C GLY A 162 -1.27 18.92 4.39
N PRO A 163 -2.37 19.66 4.20
CA PRO A 163 -3.72 19.20 4.54
C PRO A 163 -4.07 17.88 3.86
N LEU A 164 -4.74 16.99 4.60
CA LEU A 164 -5.12 15.66 4.09
C LEU A 164 -5.94 15.76 2.79
N ASP A 165 -6.85 16.74 2.69
CA ASP A 165 -7.73 16.90 1.53
C ASP A 165 -6.98 17.14 0.22
N GLU A 166 -5.82 17.82 0.26
CA GLU A 166 -4.98 18.04 -0.92
C GLU A 166 -4.39 16.72 -1.42
N ALA A 167 -3.84 15.92 -0.50
CA ALA A 167 -3.30 14.61 -0.83
C ALA A 167 -4.39 13.63 -1.30
N VAL A 168 -5.59 13.70 -0.74
CA VAL A 168 -6.74 12.92 -1.21
C VAL A 168 -7.16 13.36 -2.60
N ALA A 169 -7.20 14.67 -2.90
CA ALA A 169 -7.53 15.18 -4.23
C ALA A 169 -6.51 14.73 -5.28
N ALA A 170 -5.21 14.80 -4.97
CA ALA A 170 -4.15 14.31 -5.84
C ALA A 170 -4.26 12.79 -6.10
N LEU A 171 -4.51 12.01 -5.04
CA LEU A 171 -4.72 10.56 -5.17
C LEU A 171 -5.96 10.23 -6.02
N LEU A 172 -7.07 10.95 -5.84
CA LEU A 172 -8.26 10.79 -6.67
C LEU A 172 -8.00 11.14 -8.14
N ALA A 173 -7.26 12.21 -8.41
CA ALA A 173 -6.89 12.60 -9.77
C ALA A 173 -6.05 11.50 -10.44
N ALA A 174 -5.10 10.89 -9.72
CA ALA A 174 -4.29 9.78 -10.23
C ALA A 174 -5.12 8.49 -10.50
N LEU A 175 -6.27 8.36 -9.85
CA LEU A 175 -7.22 7.24 -10.01
C LEU A 175 -8.31 7.50 -11.06
N GLN A 176 -8.39 8.72 -11.63
CA GLN A 176 -9.32 8.99 -12.72
C GLN A 176 -8.91 8.16 -13.97
N PRO A 177 -9.87 7.78 -14.83
CA PRO A 177 -9.52 7.25 -16.13
C PRO A 177 -8.66 8.27 -16.89
N GLU A 178 -7.67 7.81 -17.64
CA GLU A 178 -6.98 8.67 -18.60
C GLU A 178 -8.04 9.22 -19.55
N ARG A 179 -8.10 10.55 -19.68
CA ARG A 179 -8.97 11.17 -20.67
C ARG A 179 -8.45 10.70 -22.03
N VAL A 180 -9.23 9.84 -22.68
CA VAL A 180 -9.09 9.49 -24.10
C VAL A 180 -9.30 10.74 -24.93
#